data_AF-A0A2U3KN82-F1
#
_entry.id   AF-A0A2U3KN82-F1
#
_cell.length_a   1.000
_cell.length_b   1.000
_cell.length_c   1.000
_cell.angle_alpha   90.00
_cell.angle_beta   90.00
_cell.angle_gamma   90.00
#
_symmetry.space_group_name_H-M   'P 1'
#
loop_
_entity.id
_entity.type
_entity.pdbx_description
1 polymer ?
#
loop_
_entity_poly.entity_id
_entity_poly.type
_entity_poly.pdbx_seq_one_letter_code
_entity_poly.pdbx_strand_id
1 'polypeptide(L)'
;METLEYIVPVDPVGVFLRIGLTVFADQKGGYQYESLAADLVVKLVERYLAEFRGIFRDNPDCRHTLLELLDVFVKAGWPSARRLTYQTDEIFR
;
A
#
# COMPACT_ATOMS: atom_id res chain seq x y z
N MET A 1 8.81 14.97 2.99
CA MET A 1 7.51 14.26 3.05
C MET A 1 6.30 15.18 2.92
N GLU A 2 6.45 16.52 2.90
CA GLU A 2 5.31 17.46 2.87
C GLU A 2 4.66 17.64 1.48
N THR A 3 5.34 17.29 0.38
CA THR A 3 4.80 17.51 -0.98
C THR A 3 3.82 16.43 -1.45
N LEU A 4 3.86 15.23 -0.85
CA LEU A 4 2.97 14.12 -1.24
C LEU A 4 1.54 14.27 -0.70
N GLU A 5 1.32 15.11 0.32
CA GLU A 5 -0.02 15.33 0.92
C GLU A 5 -0.98 16.11 0.00
N TYR A 6 -0.47 16.89 -0.94
CA TYR A 6 -1.28 17.81 -1.75
C TYR A 6 -1.79 17.20 -3.08
N ILE A 7 -1.23 16.06 -3.51
CA ILE A 7 -1.51 15.45 -4.83
C ILE A 7 -2.55 14.33 -4.76
N VAL A 8 -2.77 13.74 -3.58
CA VAL A 8 -3.70 12.62 -3.40
C VAL A 8 -5.16 12.92 -3.79
N PRO A 9 -5.76 14.12 -3.56
CA PRO A 9 -7.18 14.31 -3.86
C PRO A 9 -7.52 14.42 -5.36
N VAL A 10 -6.52 14.51 -6.26
CA VAL A 10 -6.75 14.69 -7.70
C VAL A 10 -6.91 13.35 -8.44
N ASP A 11 -6.15 12.32 -8.05
CA ASP A 11 -6.22 10.97 -8.62
C ASP A 11 -5.69 9.92 -7.62
N PRO A 12 -6.48 9.55 -6.60
CA PRO A 12 -6.05 8.60 -5.59
C PRO A 12 -5.73 7.22 -6.18
N VAL A 13 -6.43 6.82 -7.25
CA VAL A 13 -6.22 5.55 -7.98
C VAL A 13 -4.86 5.54 -8.68
N GLY A 14 -4.60 6.53 -9.53
CA GLY A 14 -3.34 6.58 -10.30
C GLY A 14 -2.11 6.75 -9.41
N VAL A 15 -2.24 7.49 -8.30
CA VAL A 15 -1.16 7.60 -7.31
C VAL A 15 -0.90 6.26 -6.62
N PHE A 16 -1.96 5.54 -6.21
CA PHE A 16 -1.80 4.24 -5.54
C PHE A 16 -1.12 3.20 -6.46
N LEU A 17 -1.56 3.10 -7.71
CA LEU A 17 -1.00 2.16 -8.68
C LEU A 17 0.49 2.45 -8.98
N ARG A 18 0.87 3.73 -9.09
CA ARG A 18 2.28 4.12 -9.28
C ARG A 18 3.16 3.72 -8.11
N ILE A 19 2.65 3.84 -6.88
CA ILE A 19 3.37 3.41 -5.68
C ILE A 19 3.61 1.91 -5.72
N GLY A 20 2.58 1.11 -6.04
CA GLY A 20 2.73 -0.33 -6.24
C GLY A 20 3.84 -0.65 -7.23
N LEU A 21 3.82 -0.01 -8.40
CA LEU A 21 4.86 -0.18 -9.42
C LEU A 21 6.27 0.16 -8.92
N THR A 22 6.44 1.24 -8.15
CA THR A 22 7.75 1.59 -7.57
C THR A 22 8.24 0.54 -6.59
N VAL A 23 7.38 0.06 -5.69
CA VAL A 23 7.73 -0.99 -4.72
C VAL A 23 8.05 -2.31 -5.44
N PHE A 24 7.30 -2.66 -6.50
CA PHE A 24 7.52 -3.90 -7.24
C PHE A 24 8.74 -3.85 -8.16
N ALA A 25 9.04 -2.70 -8.76
CA ALA A 25 10.23 -2.52 -9.60
C ALA A 25 11.53 -2.72 -8.82
N ASP A 26 11.51 -2.43 -7.51
CA ASP A 26 12.68 -2.54 -6.63
C ASP A 26 12.74 -3.86 -5.82
N GLN A 27 11.95 -4.88 -6.19
CA GLN A 27 12.03 -6.21 -5.55
C GLN A 27 13.42 -6.86 -5.68
N LYS A 28 14.22 -6.45 -6.68
CA LYS A 28 15.62 -6.88 -6.84
C LYS A 28 16.62 -6.09 -5.98
N GLY A 29 16.28 -4.86 -5.55
CA GLY A 29 17.14 -3.99 -4.74
C GLY A 29 17.04 -4.23 -3.24
N GLY A 30 16.01 -4.95 -2.78
CA GLY A 30 15.84 -5.29 -1.37
C GLY A 30 15.00 -4.29 -0.57
N TYR A 31 14.15 -3.51 -1.23
CA TYR A 31 13.28 -2.50 -0.60
C TYR A 31 12.48 -3.05 0.60
N GLN A 32 12.00 -4.29 0.52
CA GLN A 32 11.32 -4.98 1.62
C GLN A 32 12.20 -5.25 2.86
N TYR A 33 13.52 -5.12 2.74
CA TYR A 33 14.50 -5.29 3.82
C TYR A 33 15.00 -3.95 4.38
N GLU A 34 14.69 -2.83 3.71
CA GLU A 34 14.94 -1.49 4.24
C GLU A 34 13.77 -1.04 5.13
N SER A 35 13.96 -1.13 6.45
CA SER A 35 12.91 -0.80 7.44
C SER A 35 12.24 0.57 7.22
N LEU A 36 12.99 1.57 6.77
CA LEU A 36 12.48 2.93 6.56
C LEU A 36 11.54 3.03 5.35
N ALA A 37 11.98 2.45 4.23
CA ALA A 37 11.22 2.33 2.99
C ALA A 37 9.90 1.59 3.24
N ALA A 38 10.03 0.51 3.97
CA ALA A 38 8.96 -0.39 4.23
C ALA A 38 7.92 0.29 5.21
N ASP A 39 8.36 1.11 6.19
CA ASP A 39 7.50 1.79 7.17
C ASP A 39 6.68 2.88 6.49
N LEU A 40 7.27 3.51 5.48
CA LEU A 40 6.64 4.52 4.65
C LEU A 40 5.50 3.92 3.83
N VAL A 41 5.67 2.70 3.29
CA VAL A 41 4.60 2.00 2.55
C VAL A 41 3.46 1.63 3.48
N VAL A 42 3.74 1.13 4.69
CA VAL A 42 2.70 0.81 5.69
C VAL A 42 1.86 2.05 6.01
N LYS A 43 2.49 3.17 6.40
CA LYS A 43 1.79 4.42 6.71
C LYS A 43 0.93 4.92 5.55
N LEU A 44 1.43 4.74 4.33
CA LEU A 44 0.70 5.15 3.15
C LEU A 44 -0.52 4.25 2.91
N VAL A 45 -0.38 2.93 3.02
CA VAL A 45 -1.52 2.00 2.93
C VAL A 45 -2.55 2.29 4.02
N GLU A 46 -2.14 2.51 5.27
CA GLU A 46 -3.05 2.89 6.36
C GLU A 46 -3.85 4.15 6.02
N ARG A 47 -3.18 5.18 5.49
CA ARG A 47 -3.84 6.41 5.05
C ARG A 47 -4.85 6.15 3.93
N TYR A 48 -4.50 5.34 2.95
CA TYR A 48 -5.39 4.99 1.85
C TYR A 48 -6.62 4.21 2.32
N LEU A 49 -6.46 3.29 3.28
CA LEU A 49 -7.57 2.57 3.89
C LEU A 49 -8.46 3.50 4.74
N ALA A 50 -7.88 4.51 5.38
CA ALA A 50 -8.63 5.48 6.18
C ALA A 50 -9.39 6.51 5.33
N GLU A 51 -8.75 7.08 4.32
CA GLU A 51 -9.28 8.23 3.56
C GLU A 51 -9.92 7.83 2.22
N PHE A 52 -9.49 6.71 1.60
CA PHE A 52 -9.85 6.37 0.22
C PHE A 52 -10.32 4.92 0.02
N ARG A 53 -10.82 4.24 1.07
CA ARG A 53 -11.23 2.82 1.02
C ARG A 53 -12.10 2.42 -0.17
N GLY A 54 -12.91 3.33 -0.70
CA GLY A 54 -13.77 3.10 -1.87
C GLY A 54 -12.98 2.67 -3.11
N ILE A 55 -11.75 3.18 -3.31
CA ILE A 55 -10.95 2.84 -4.48
C ILE A 55 -10.62 1.35 -4.54
N PHE A 56 -10.48 0.67 -3.40
CA PHE A 56 -10.18 -0.77 -3.34
C PHE A 56 -11.41 -1.63 -3.63
N ARG A 57 -12.60 -1.10 -3.36
CA ARG A 57 -13.86 -1.75 -3.71
C ARG A 57 -14.15 -1.60 -5.20
N ASP A 58 -14.04 -0.37 -5.70
CA ASP A 58 -14.51 0.02 -7.02
C ASP A 58 -13.48 -0.24 -8.12
N ASN A 59 -12.18 -0.31 -7.79
CA ASN A 59 -11.10 -0.55 -8.75
C ASN A 59 -10.38 -1.89 -8.46
N PRO A 60 -10.49 -2.89 -9.36
CA PRO A 60 -9.87 -4.20 -9.16
C PRO A 60 -8.34 -4.15 -9.20
N ASP A 61 -7.74 -3.24 -9.96
CA ASP A 61 -6.28 -3.10 -10.05
C ASP A 61 -5.73 -2.57 -8.73
N CYS A 62 -6.38 -1.56 -8.13
CA CYS A 62 -6.00 -1.06 -6.81
C CYS A 62 -6.08 -2.15 -5.74
N ARG A 63 -7.13 -2.98 -5.78
CA ARG A 63 -7.27 -4.12 -4.89
C ARG A 63 -6.16 -5.14 -5.08
N HIS A 64 -5.85 -5.47 -6.33
CA HIS A 64 -4.78 -6.42 -6.65
C HIS A 64 -3.42 -5.92 -6.15
N THR A 65 -3.08 -4.65 -6.46
CA THR A 65 -1.86 -4.01 -5.98
C THR A 65 -1.77 -3.97 -4.45
N LEU A 66 -2.89 -3.71 -3.76
CA LEU A 66 -2.92 -3.75 -2.29
C LEU A 66 -2.58 -5.16 -1.76
N LEU A 67 -3.18 -6.21 -2.32
CA LEU A 67 -2.92 -7.58 -1.90
C LEU A 67 -1.47 -8.01 -2.17
N GLU A 68 -0.91 -7.63 -3.31
CA GLU A 68 0.50 -7.90 -3.64
C GLU A 68 1.47 -7.17 -2.68
N LEU A 69 1.19 -5.90 -2.35
CA LEU A 69 1.97 -5.16 -1.35
C LEU A 69 1.94 -5.88 0.01
N LEU A 70 0.75 -6.30 0.47
CA LEU A 70 0.62 -7.01 1.74
C LEU A 70 1.38 -8.35 1.72
N ASP A 71 1.32 -9.10 0.63
CA ASP A 71 2.04 -10.37 0.48
C ASP A 71 3.57 -10.18 0.56
N VAL A 72 4.11 -9.13 -0.08
CA VAL A 72 5.54 -8.78 0.01
C VAL A 72 5.96 -8.57 1.47
N PHE A 73 5.20 -7.79 2.24
CA PHE A 73 5.57 -7.51 3.63
C PHE A 73 5.31 -8.68 4.58
N VAL A 74 4.29 -9.51 4.32
CA VAL A 74 4.08 -10.76 5.07
C VAL A 74 5.24 -11.72 4.86
N LYS A 75 5.71 -11.89 3.61
CA LYS A 75 6.89 -12.71 3.28
C LYS A 75 8.18 -12.19 3.90
N ALA A 76 8.32 -10.86 4.00
CA ALA A 76 9.45 -10.22 4.69
C ALA A 76 9.37 -10.34 6.23
N GLY A 77 8.27 -10.87 6.78
CA GLY A 77 8.12 -11.14 8.21
C GLY A 77 7.68 -9.96 9.05
N TRP A 78 7.04 -8.93 8.45
CA TRP A 78 6.72 -7.70 9.19
C TRP A 78 5.45 -7.79 10.04
N PRO A 79 5.53 -7.56 11.37
CA PRO A 79 4.36 -7.42 12.23
C PRO A 79 3.26 -6.43 11.78
N SER A 80 3.61 -5.28 11.19
CA SER A 80 2.63 -4.25 10.81
C SER A 80 1.77 -4.67 9.61
N ALA A 81 2.34 -5.44 8.69
CA ALA A 81 1.61 -5.97 7.53
C ALA A 81 0.50 -6.94 7.94
N ARG A 82 0.71 -7.74 9.00
CA ARG A 82 -0.34 -8.63 9.53
C ARG A 82 -1.56 -7.84 10.01
N ARG A 83 -1.34 -6.69 10.66
CA ARG A 83 -2.44 -5.81 11.10
C ARG A 83 -3.23 -5.25 9.91
N LEU A 84 -2.52 -4.83 8.86
CA LEU A 84 -3.14 -4.36 7.62
C LEU A 84 -3.97 -5.44 6.93
N THR A 85 -3.52 -6.70 6.92
CA THR A 85 -4.30 -7.81 6.35
C THR A 85 -5.64 -7.97 7.05
N TYR A 86 -5.70 -7.88 8.38
CA TYR A 86 -6.95 -7.94 9.13
C TYR A 86 -7.89 -6.76 8.80
N GLN A 87 -7.36 -5.54 8.73
CA GLN A 87 -8.17 -4.36 8.35
C GLN A 87 -8.71 -4.47 6.92
N THR A 88 -7.95 -5.09 6.03
CA THR A 88 -8.35 -5.31 4.64
C THR A 88 -9.48 -6.35 4.54
N ASP A 89 -9.42 -7.44 5.33
CA ASP A 89 -10.49 -8.43 5.43
C ASP A 89 -11.83 -7.79 5.88
N GLU A 90 -11.78 -6.87 6.85
CA GLU A 90 -12.96 -6.12 7.28
C GLU A 90 -13.56 -5.21 6.20
N ILE A 91 -12.74 -4.69 5.27
CA ILE A 91 -13.21 -3.79 4.19
C ILE A 91 -13.95 -4.56 3.09
N PHE A 92 -13.56 -5.82 2.86
CA PHE A 92 -14.10 -6.67 1.80
C PHE A 92 -15.22 -7.62 2.27
N ARG A 93 -15.60 -7.55 3.55
CA ARG A 93 -16.71 -8.31 4.12
C ARG A 93 -18.07 -7.63 3.89
#